data_AF-A0A662R0T9-F1
#
_entry.id   AF-A0A662R0T9-F1
#
_cell.length_a   1.000
_cell.length_b   1.000
_cell.length_c   1.000
_cell.angle_alpha   90.00
_cell.angle_beta   90.00
_cell.angle_gamma   90.00
#
_symmetry.space_group_name_H-M   'P 1'
#
loop_
_entity.id
_entity.type
_entity.pdbx_description
1 polymer ?
#
loop_
_entity_poly.entity_id
_entity_poly.type
_entity_poly.pdbx_seq_one_letter_code
_entity_poly.pdbx_strand_id
1 'polypeptide(L)'
;MKSVCPGCNFGCGLYLQPKDEEMMALDYRRGILEIDFKKGSEVNEGKLCKFGVELPEYYANKAVSKVDGLEVEFEKAVEEAGKRLAGKDVVFLSFGDSTCEELVALSRLADGKIESGLGALSDIDESAYMCMAVGIPYEDIEKAKSIVLINVDPYVQYPLILRRILKAKESGCKVAYVGWRKPRNLADKVILLSPSTWIKTLAELENEFSEFLGEGCVVISDLHPHVHPAQIKTAL
;
A
#
# COMPACT_ATOMS: atom_id res chain seq x y z
N MET A 1 5.95 4.38 21.67
CA MET A 1 4.75 3.54 21.35
C MET A 1 5.04 2.63 20.15
N LYS A 2 4.54 1.39 20.13
CA LYS A 2 4.64 0.49 18.94
C LYS A 2 3.64 0.94 17.87
N SER A 3 4.07 1.02 16.61
CA SER A 3 3.20 1.43 15.50
C SER A 3 3.59 0.73 14.19
N VAL A 4 2.83 1.03 13.13
CA VAL A 4 3.02 0.56 11.75
C VAL A 4 3.12 1.78 10.83
N CYS A 5 4.02 1.72 9.85
CA CYS A 5 4.19 2.77 8.85
C CYS A 5 2.95 2.85 7.94
N PRO A 6 2.32 4.03 7.81
CA PRO A 6 1.14 4.22 6.96
C PRO A 6 1.48 4.47 5.48
N GLY A 7 2.71 4.20 5.04
CA GLY A 7 3.17 4.57 3.70
C GLY A 7 2.61 3.66 2.60
N CYS A 8 3.42 2.76 2.06
CA CYS A 8 3.05 1.96 0.90
C CYS A 8 2.25 0.68 1.23
N ASN A 9 1.53 0.62 2.35
CA ASN A 9 0.78 -0.57 2.80
C ASN A 9 1.60 -1.86 3.00
N PHE A 10 2.94 -1.80 2.90
CA PHE A 10 3.80 -2.96 3.21
C PHE A 10 3.79 -3.34 4.70
N GLY A 11 3.36 -2.42 5.59
CA GLY A 11 3.16 -2.71 7.02
C GLY A 11 4.43 -2.66 7.87
N CYS A 12 5.40 -1.82 7.53
CA CYS A 12 6.68 -1.74 8.25
C CYS A 12 6.48 -1.37 9.73
N GLY A 13 6.92 -2.22 10.65
CA GLY A 13 6.85 -1.94 12.08
C GLY A 13 7.88 -0.90 12.53
N LEU A 14 7.47 -0.02 13.45
CA LEU A 14 8.30 1.04 14.00
C LEU A 14 7.87 1.40 15.44
N TYR A 15 8.66 2.23 16.11
CA TYR A 15 8.23 2.91 17.33
C TYR A 15 8.14 4.41 17.09
N LEU A 16 7.04 5.00 17.57
CA LEU A 16 6.86 6.46 17.63
C LEU A 16 7.16 6.92 19.05
N GLN A 17 8.06 7.87 19.22
CA GLN A 17 8.36 8.48 20.52
C GLN A 17 7.99 9.95 20.50
N PRO A 18 7.39 10.49 21.57
CA PRO A 18 7.31 11.94 21.74
C PRO A 18 8.72 12.50 21.94
N LYS A 19 8.98 13.70 21.42
CA LYS A 19 10.29 14.35 21.59
C LYS A 19 10.58 14.85 23.00
N ASP A 20 9.55 15.13 23.80
CA ASP A 20 9.69 15.58 25.18
C ASP A 20 8.62 14.97 26.10
N GLU A 21 8.90 14.99 27.41
CA GLU A 21 8.02 14.42 28.45
C GLU A 21 6.75 15.27 28.69
N GLU A 22 6.77 16.58 28.39
CA GLU A 22 5.58 17.44 28.52
C GLU A 22 4.52 17.09 27.45
N MET A 23 4.96 16.68 26.26
CA MET A 23 4.11 16.25 25.15
C MET A 23 3.49 14.87 25.37
N MET A 24 4.08 14.02 26.24
CA MET A 24 3.39 12.83 26.74
C MET A 24 2.12 13.17 27.53
N ALA A 25 2.10 14.34 28.19
CA ALA A 25 1.01 14.76 29.07
C ALA A 25 -0.07 15.61 28.37
N LEU A 26 0.25 16.25 27.24
CA LEU A 26 -0.54 17.34 26.64
C LEU A 26 -1.38 17.01 25.39
N ASP A 27 -1.67 15.74 25.13
CA ASP A 27 -2.37 15.22 23.94
C ASP A 27 -1.40 14.89 22.79
N TYR A 28 -1.06 13.60 22.68
CA TYR A 28 -0.23 12.98 21.65
C TYR A 28 -0.70 13.23 20.21
N ARG A 29 -1.89 13.83 20.02
CA ARG A 29 -2.44 14.26 18.73
C ARG A 29 -1.81 15.52 18.18
N ARG A 30 -0.85 16.14 18.87
CA ARG A 30 -0.19 17.37 18.45
C ARG A 30 1.32 17.21 18.54
N GLY A 31 2.03 17.40 17.43
CA GLY A 31 3.40 17.95 17.41
C GLY A 31 4.58 17.06 17.80
N ILE A 32 5.37 16.73 16.78
CA ILE A 32 6.77 16.25 16.78
C ILE A 32 7.03 14.89 17.45
N LEU A 33 7.16 13.88 16.58
CA LEU A 33 7.51 12.51 16.93
C LEU A 33 8.96 12.20 16.52
N GLU A 34 9.63 11.32 17.24
CA GLU A 34 10.82 10.62 16.77
C GLU A 34 10.46 9.19 16.37
N ILE A 35 11.34 8.57 15.59
CA ILE A 35 11.16 7.21 15.11
C ILE A 35 12.33 6.33 15.51
N ASP A 36 12.01 5.23 16.18
CA ASP A 36 12.93 4.12 16.33
C ASP A 36 12.54 2.94 15.44
N PHE A 37 13.57 2.25 14.97
CA PHE A 37 13.44 1.06 14.15
C PHE A 37 13.02 -0.14 15.00
N LYS A 38 11.90 -0.78 14.66
CA LYS A 38 11.48 -2.03 15.29
C LYS A 38 12.27 -3.21 14.73
N LYS A 39 13.44 -3.49 15.31
CA LYS A 39 14.37 -4.55 14.87
C LYS A 39 13.75 -5.95 14.77
N GLY A 40 12.86 -6.30 15.70
CA GLY A 40 12.15 -7.59 15.70
C GLY A 40 10.90 -7.64 14.83
N SER A 41 10.71 -6.69 13.91
CA SER A 41 9.56 -6.69 13.01
C SER A 41 9.84 -7.58 11.79
N GLU A 42 9.03 -8.61 11.59
CA GLU A 42 9.15 -9.55 10.49
C GLU A 42 8.97 -8.89 9.12
N VAL A 43 8.22 -7.80 9.03
CA VAL A 43 8.00 -7.11 7.76
C VAL A 43 9.27 -6.45 7.25
N ASN A 44 9.93 -5.68 8.11
CA ASN A 44 10.96 -4.73 7.70
C ASN A 44 12.35 -4.98 8.29
N GLU A 45 12.51 -5.97 9.16
CA GLU A 45 13.79 -6.35 9.78
C GLU A 45 14.53 -5.17 10.43
N GLY A 46 13.78 -4.23 11.02
CA GLY A 46 14.33 -3.00 11.58
C GLY A 46 14.85 -1.99 10.56
N LYS A 47 14.41 -2.03 9.31
CA LYS A 47 14.72 -1.02 8.28
C LYS A 47 13.47 -0.21 7.94
N LEU A 48 13.66 1.00 7.43
CA LEU A 48 12.58 1.81 6.89
C LEU A 48 13.04 2.37 5.54
N CYS A 49 12.10 2.58 4.63
CA CYS A 49 12.36 3.34 3.41
C CYS A 49 12.45 4.83 3.74
N LYS A 50 12.78 5.66 2.74
CA LYS A 50 12.86 7.13 2.88
C LYS A 50 11.60 7.72 3.55
N PHE A 51 10.42 7.37 3.05
CA PHE A 51 9.15 7.81 3.63
C PHE A 51 9.03 7.46 5.12
N GLY A 52 9.36 6.21 5.48
CA GLY A 52 9.29 5.75 6.87
C GLY A 52 10.23 6.49 7.82
N VAL A 53 11.40 6.93 7.34
CA VAL A 53 12.36 7.72 8.14
C VAL A 53 11.88 9.17 8.28
N GLU A 54 11.23 9.72 7.25
CA GLU A 54 10.75 11.11 7.19
C GLU A 54 9.35 11.30 7.79
N LEU A 55 8.68 10.23 8.26
CA LEU A 55 7.37 10.28 8.91
C LEU A 55 7.19 11.42 9.94
N PRO A 56 8.17 11.79 10.80
CA PRO A 56 8.06 12.93 11.70
C PRO A 56 7.68 14.25 11.03
N GLU A 57 8.16 14.47 9.80
CA GLU A 57 7.91 15.71 9.04
C GLU A 57 6.43 15.80 8.62
N TYR A 58 5.81 14.67 8.32
CA TYR A 58 4.39 14.60 7.95
C TYR A 58 3.45 14.85 9.15
N TYR A 59 3.90 14.54 10.36
CA TYR A 59 3.15 14.80 11.61
C TYR A 59 3.55 16.10 12.31
N ALA A 60 4.52 16.85 11.78
CA ALA A 60 4.96 18.10 12.38
C ALA A 60 3.89 19.20 12.31
N ASN A 61 3.03 19.15 11.29
CA ASN A 61 1.99 20.15 11.08
C ASN A 61 0.71 19.77 11.81
N LYS A 62 0.18 20.72 12.58
CA LYS A 62 -1.11 20.56 13.26
C LYS A 62 -2.25 20.69 12.24
N ALA A 63 -3.13 19.70 12.21
CA ALA A 63 -4.41 19.84 11.50
C ALA A 63 -5.26 20.94 12.16
N VAL A 64 -5.77 21.86 11.35
CA VAL A 64 -6.61 22.98 11.82
C VAL A 64 -8.00 22.89 11.21
N SER A 65 -9.00 23.21 12.01
CA SER A 65 -10.39 23.26 11.56
C SER A 65 -10.68 24.63 10.95
N LYS A 66 -11.32 24.68 9.77
CA LYS A 66 -11.59 25.94 9.08
C LYS A 66 -13.04 26.03 8.60
N VAL A 67 -13.60 27.23 8.69
CA VAL A 67 -14.87 27.61 8.06
C VAL A 67 -14.60 28.82 7.16
N ASP A 68 -14.90 28.68 5.88
CA ASP A 68 -14.68 29.72 4.86
C ASP A 68 -13.23 30.28 4.86
N GLY A 69 -12.27 29.38 5.06
CA GLY A 69 -10.84 29.69 5.07
C GLY A 69 -10.29 30.20 6.41
N LEU A 70 -11.15 30.52 7.38
CA LEU A 70 -10.77 31.00 8.71
C LEU A 70 -10.68 29.86 9.71
N GLU A 71 -9.63 29.86 10.52
CA GLU A 71 -9.45 28.88 11.59
C GLU A 71 -10.53 29.06 12.68
N VAL A 72 -11.13 27.95 13.10
CA VAL A 72 -12.17 27.89 14.14
C VAL A 72 -11.95 26.67 15.03
N GLU A 73 -12.63 26.65 16.18
CA GLU A 73 -12.68 25.46 17.04
C GLU A 73 -13.34 24.26 16.33
N PHE A 74 -12.89 23.05 16.69
CA PHE A 74 -13.30 21.81 16.04
C PHE A 74 -14.82 21.62 16.07
N GLU A 75 -15.46 21.85 17.22
CA GLU A 75 -16.90 21.68 17.41
C GLU A 75 -17.70 22.61 16.48
N LYS A 76 -17.22 23.84 16.29
CA LYS A 76 -17.85 24.82 15.39
C LYS A 76 -17.73 24.39 13.93
N ALA A 77 -16.58 23.83 13.54
CA ALA A 77 -16.39 23.30 12.19
C ALA A 77 -17.30 22.08 11.92
N VAL A 78 -17.43 21.17 12.90
CA VAL A 78 -18.33 20.01 12.80
C VAL A 78 -19.80 20.44 12.68
N GLU A 79 -20.23 21.41 13.50
CA GLU A 79 -21.59 21.95 13.43
C GLU A 79 -21.88 22.58 12.06
N GLU A 80 -20.97 23.39 11.55
CA GLU A 80 -21.10 24.03 10.24
C GLU A 80 -21.09 23.01 9.09
N ALA A 81 -20.23 21.99 9.17
CA ALA A 81 -20.23 20.88 8.21
C ALA A 81 -21.58 20.17 8.20
N GLY A 82 -22.14 19.84 9.36
CA GLY A 82 -23.47 19.23 9.49
C GLY A 82 -24.57 20.07 8.83
N LYS A 83 -24.59 21.39 9.08
CA LYS A 83 -25.54 22.32 8.44
C LYS A 83 -25.42 22.33 6.92
N ARG A 84 -24.19 22.30 6.39
CA ARG A 84 -23.93 22.34 4.95
C ARG A 84 -24.27 21.05 4.24
N LEU A 85 -24.16 19.91 4.92
CA LEU A 85 -24.45 18.58 4.37
C LEU A 85 -25.93 18.23 4.46
N ALA A 86 -26.68 18.81 5.39
CA ALA A 86 -28.10 18.52 5.61
C ALA A 86 -28.95 18.66 4.34
N GLY A 87 -29.68 17.59 3.99
CA GLY A 87 -30.60 17.57 2.85
C GLY A 87 -29.93 17.57 1.46
N LYS A 88 -28.61 17.39 1.39
CA LYS A 88 -27.88 17.29 0.12
C LYS A 88 -27.55 15.85 -0.23
N ASP A 89 -27.35 15.60 -1.51
CA ASP A 89 -26.70 14.39 -1.99
C ASP A 89 -25.19 14.52 -1.78
N VAL A 90 -24.60 13.58 -1.05
CA VAL A 90 -23.22 13.64 -0.57
C VAL A 90 -22.52 12.36 -0.96
N VAL A 91 -21.34 12.49 -1.56
CA VAL A 91 -20.43 11.36 -1.84
C VAL A 91 -19.33 11.38 -0.80
N PHE A 92 -19.10 10.24 -0.15
CA PHE A 92 -17.99 10.06 0.77
C PHE A 92 -16.84 9.39 0.03
N LEU A 93 -15.66 9.99 0.11
CA LEU A 93 -14.43 9.50 -0.48
C LEU A 93 -13.48 9.10 0.65
N SER A 94 -12.88 7.91 0.53
CA SER A 94 -11.83 7.46 1.44
C SER A 94 -10.59 7.07 0.64
N PHE A 95 -9.43 7.49 1.15
CA PHE A 95 -8.11 7.18 0.59
C PHE A 95 -7.36 6.25 1.53
N GLY A 96 -6.35 5.55 1.01
CA GLY A 96 -5.70 4.38 1.63
C GLY A 96 -5.00 4.58 2.98
N ASP A 97 -5.03 5.78 3.56
CA ASP A 97 -4.37 6.10 4.83
C ASP A 97 -5.33 6.00 6.04
N SER A 98 -6.62 5.76 5.81
CA SER A 98 -7.61 5.55 6.87
C SER A 98 -7.47 4.17 7.52
N THR A 99 -7.70 4.08 8.83
CA THR A 99 -7.73 2.77 9.49
C THR A 99 -8.98 1.97 9.09
N CYS A 100 -8.94 0.65 9.31
CA CYS A 100 -10.11 -0.21 9.09
C CYS A 100 -11.33 0.25 9.92
N GLU A 101 -11.11 0.70 11.16
CA GLU A 101 -12.16 1.22 12.03
C GLU A 101 -12.77 2.53 11.51
N GLU A 102 -11.93 3.44 10.99
CA GLU A 102 -12.38 4.68 10.37
C GLU A 102 -13.20 4.41 9.10
N LEU A 103 -12.76 3.45 8.27
CA LEU A 103 -13.51 3.00 7.10
C LEU A 103 -14.88 2.42 7.48
N VAL A 104 -14.96 1.61 8.54
CA VAL A 104 -16.23 1.07 9.05
C VAL A 104 -17.13 2.20 9.58
N ALA A 105 -16.57 3.16 10.31
CA ALA A 105 -17.32 4.31 10.81
C ALA A 105 -17.85 5.18 9.67
N LEU A 106 -17.02 5.46 8.67
CA LEU A 106 -17.40 6.19 7.46
C LEU A 106 -18.50 5.44 6.70
N SER A 107 -18.42 4.11 6.60
CA SER A 107 -19.39 3.29 5.88
C SER A 107 -20.77 3.38 6.51
N ARG A 108 -20.82 3.38 7.86
CA ARG A 108 -22.05 3.60 8.61
C ARG A 108 -22.59 5.01 8.44
N LEU A 109 -21.71 6.02 8.41
CA LEU A 109 -22.11 7.42 8.19
C LEU A 109 -22.65 7.65 6.78
N ALA A 110 -22.07 6.97 5.80
CA ALA A 110 -22.41 7.08 4.38
C ALA A 110 -23.56 6.16 3.95
N ASP A 111 -24.14 5.37 4.86
CA ASP A 111 -25.12 4.30 4.54
C ASP A 111 -24.61 3.37 3.40
N GLY A 112 -23.33 3.00 3.47
CA GLY A 112 -22.65 2.17 2.48
C GLY A 112 -22.23 2.87 1.19
N LYS A 113 -22.58 4.16 0.98
CA LYS A 113 -22.23 4.92 -0.24
C LYS A 113 -20.84 5.55 -0.16
N ILE A 114 -19.81 4.71 -0.14
CA ILE A 114 -18.41 5.14 -0.17
C ILE A 114 -17.80 4.81 -1.53
N GLU A 115 -17.19 5.81 -2.14
CA GLU A 115 -16.27 5.63 -3.24
C GLU A 115 -14.85 5.48 -2.70
N SER A 116 -14.36 4.23 -2.65
CA SER A 116 -13.01 3.90 -2.17
C SER A 116 -12.01 3.62 -3.30
N GLY A 117 -12.47 3.63 -4.56
CA GLY A 117 -11.66 3.18 -5.70
C GLY A 117 -11.39 1.67 -5.71
N LEU A 118 -11.93 0.92 -4.75
CA LEU A 118 -11.78 -0.53 -4.63
C LEU A 118 -12.88 -1.32 -5.35
N GLY A 119 -13.73 -0.66 -6.16
CA GLY A 119 -14.74 -1.36 -6.99
C GLY A 119 -14.13 -2.41 -7.92
N ALA A 120 -12.84 -2.29 -8.26
CA ALA A 120 -12.13 -3.33 -9.00
C ALA A 120 -12.03 -4.67 -8.23
N LEU A 121 -12.12 -4.68 -6.89
CA LEU A 121 -12.11 -5.92 -6.10
C LEU A 121 -13.33 -6.79 -6.39
N SER A 122 -14.51 -6.20 -6.67
CA SER A 122 -15.71 -6.99 -6.97
C SER A 122 -15.67 -7.74 -8.30
N ASP A 123 -14.70 -7.41 -9.16
CA ASP A 123 -14.46 -8.11 -10.42
C ASP A 123 -13.40 -9.21 -10.29
N ILE A 124 -12.74 -9.35 -9.14
CA ILE A 124 -11.71 -10.37 -8.91
C ILE A 124 -12.40 -11.67 -8.47
N ASP A 125 -11.87 -12.81 -8.93
CA ASP A 125 -12.37 -14.12 -8.49
C ASP A 125 -12.14 -14.34 -6.98
N GLU A 126 -13.13 -14.90 -6.29
CA GLU A 126 -13.06 -15.14 -4.84
C GLU A 126 -11.87 -16.03 -4.44
N SER A 127 -11.40 -16.91 -5.32
CA SER A 127 -10.22 -17.75 -5.07
C SER A 127 -8.95 -16.94 -4.81
N ALA A 128 -8.86 -15.71 -5.33
CA ALA A 128 -7.72 -14.83 -5.12
C ALA A 128 -7.81 -14.00 -3.83
N TYR A 129 -8.97 -13.99 -3.16
CA TYR A 129 -9.20 -13.14 -1.98
C TYR A 129 -8.25 -13.49 -0.83
N MET A 130 -7.93 -14.77 -0.65
CA MET A 130 -6.99 -15.21 0.39
C MET A 130 -5.57 -14.65 0.15
N CYS A 131 -5.11 -14.67 -1.10
CA CYS A 131 -3.82 -14.11 -1.49
C CYS A 131 -3.79 -12.59 -1.30
N MET A 132 -4.91 -11.88 -1.49
CA MET A 132 -4.98 -10.44 -1.26
C MET A 132 -5.12 -10.06 0.21
N ALA A 133 -5.89 -10.84 0.99
CA ALA A 133 -6.19 -10.53 2.39
C ALA A 133 -5.03 -10.89 3.33
N VAL A 134 -4.32 -11.98 3.06
CA VAL A 134 -3.29 -12.53 3.94
C VAL A 134 -1.90 -12.50 3.30
N GLY A 135 -1.83 -12.60 1.97
CA GLY A 135 -0.55 -12.74 1.26
C GLY A 135 0.10 -14.10 1.52
N ILE A 136 1.41 -14.16 1.26
CA ILE A 136 2.27 -15.31 1.58
C ILE A 136 3.33 -14.91 2.61
N PRO A 137 3.87 -15.86 3.39
CA PRO A 137 5.01 -15.62 4.26
C PRO A 137 6.19 -14.99 3.50
N TYR A 138 6.88 -14.04 4.14
CA TYR A 138 8.08 -13.43 3.54
C TYR A 138 9.20 -14.44 3.27
N GLU A 139 9.28 -15.51 4.08
CA GLU A 139 10.23 -16.60 3.91
C GLU A 139 10.00 -17.36 2.59
N ASP A 140 8.76 -17.46 2.11
CA ASP A 140 8.44 -18.10 0.83
C ASP A 140 8.92 -17.25 -0.35
N ILE A 141 8.92 -15.91 -0.21
CA ILE A 141 9.55 -15.00 -1.19
C ILE A 141 11.07 -15.23 -1.19
N GLU A 142 11.70 -15.35 -0.02
CA GLU A 142 13.14 -15.54 0.10
C GLU A 142 13.64 -16.90 -0.41
N LYS A 143 12.79 -17.94 -0.36
CA LYS A 143 13.08 -19.30 -0.84
C LYS A 143 12.59 -19.57 -2.27
N ALA A 144 11.97 -18.58 -2.91
CA ALA A 144 11.42 -18.74 -4.25
C ALA A 144 12.51 -19.19 -5.24
N LYS A 145 12.16 -20.13 -6.12
CA LYS A 145 13.03 -20.54 -7.24
C LYS A 145 12.96 -19.52 -8.38
N SER A 146 11.80 -18.88 -8.52
CA SER A 146 11.51 -17.86 -9.51
C SER A 146 10.52 -16.84 -8.94
N ILE A 147 10.66 -15.58 -9.35
CA ILE A 147 9.75 -14.50 -8.99
C ILE A 147 9.27 -13.81 -10.27
N VAL A 148 7.96 -13.62 -10.42
CA VAL A 148 7.37 -12.83 -11.51
C VAL A 148 6.76 -11.56 -10.93
N LEU A 149 7.28 -10.41 -11.34
CA LEU A 149 6.78 -9.09 -10.95
C LEU A 149 5.83 -8.57 -12.03
N ILE A 150 4.54 -8.42 -11.70
CA ILE A 150 3.52 -7.89 -12.63
C ILE A 150 3.17 -6.47 -12.20
N ASN A 151 3.60 -5.51 -13.00
CA ASN A 151 3.41 -4.07 -12.80
C ASN A 151 3.91 -3.54 -11.44
N VAL A 152 4.86 -4.26 -10.83
CA VAL A 152 5.47 -3.90 -9.54
C VAL A 152 6.95 -3.61 -9.75
N ASP A 153 7.37 -2.36 -9.55
CA ASP A 153 8.78 -1.97 -9.40
C ASP A 153 9.09 -1.80 -7.90
N PRO A 154 9.75 -2.79 -7.25
CA PRO A 154 10.07 -2.75 -5.83
C PRO A 154 10.94 -1.55 -5.42
N TYR A 155 11.70 -0.94 -6.34
CA TYR A 155 12.51 0.24 -6.00
C TYR A 155 11.66 1.47 -5.72
N VAL A 156 10.43 1.50 -6.24
CA VAL A 156 9.54 2.66 -6.17
C VAL A 156 8.36 2.37 -5.25
N GLN A 157 7.64 1.27 -5.48
CA GLN A 157 6.39 0.97 -4.78
C GLN A 157 6.65 0.36 -3.39
N TYR A 158 7.48 -0.68 -3.31
CA TYR A 158 7.68 -1.44 -2.08
C TYR A 158 9.16 -1.66 -1.75
N PRO A 159 9.92 -0.64 -1.32
CA PRO A 159 11.37 -0.73 -1.15
C PRO A 159 11.86 -1.85 -0.24
N LEU A 160 11.02 -2.33 0.69
CA LEU A 160 11.43 -3.39 1.62
C LEU A 160 11.11 -4.80 1.11
N ILE A 161 10.18 -4.99 0.17
CA ILE A 161 10.02 -6.29 -0.50
C ILE A 161 11.24 -6.59 -1.37
N LEU A 162 11.88 -5.56 -1.93
CA LEU A 162 13.11 -5.68 -2.69
C LEU A 162 14.19 -6.44 -1.91
N ARG A 163 14.29 -6.21 -0.59
CA ARG A 163 15.27 -6.90 0.26
C ARG A 163 15.04 -8.41 0.29
N ARG A 164 13.78 -8.86 0.31
CA ARG A 164 13.40 -10.27 0.27
C ARG A 164 13.73 -10.87 -1.10
N ILE A 165 13.40 -10.15 -2.17
CA ILE A 165 13.72 -10.56 -3.55
C ILE A 165 15.23 -10.69 -3.76
N LEU A 166 16.04 -9.78 -3.21
CA LEU A 166 17.49 -9.83 -3.32
C LEU A 166 18.09 -11.06 -2.60
N LYS A 167 17.59 -11.42 -1.41
CA LYS A 167 17.99 -12.67 -0.73
C LYS A 167 17.62 -13.92 -1.53
N ALA A 168 16.46 -13.92 -2.19
CA ALA A 168 16.09 -15.00 -3.11
C ALA A 168 17.09 -15.08 -4.28
N LYS A 169 17.46 -13.94 -4.88
CA LYS A 169 18.46 -13.89 -5.96
C LYS A 169 19.85 -14.38 -5.50
N GLU A 170 20.27 -14.07 -4.28
CA GLU A 170 21.51 -14.62 -3.69
C GLU A 170 21.50 -16.15 -3.63
N SER A 171 20.31 -16.75 -3.52
CA SER A 171 20.10 -18.21 -3.54
C SER A 171 19.89 -18.80 -4.94
N GLY A 172 20.03 -17.99 -6.00
CA GLY A 172 19.89 -18.41 -7.40
C GLY A 172 18.50 -18.22 -8.00
N CYS A 173 17.58 -17.53 -7.31
CA CYS A 173 16.26 -17.21 -7.86
C CYS A 173 16.36 -16.39 -9.16
N LYS A 174 15.62 -16.81 -10.20
CA LYS A 174 15.41 -15.99 -11.40
C LYS A 174 14.25 -15.01 -11.19
N VAL A 175 14.37 -13.78 -11.68
CA VAL A 175 13.34 -12.75 -11.58
C VAL A 175 12.88 -12.32 -12.96
N ALA A 176 11.58 -12.40 -13.22
CA ALA A 176 10.93 -11.85 -14.39
C ALA A 176 10.18 -10.56 -14.01
N TYR A 177 10.13 -9.60 -14.93
CA TYR A 177 9.34 -8.38 -14.77
C TYR A 177 8.47 -8.14 -16.00
N VAL A 178 7.23 -7.73 -15.73
CA VAL A 178 6.25 -7.29 -16.71
C VAL A 178 5.73 -5.94 -16.26
N GLY A 179 5.78 -4.93 -17.13
CA GLY A 179 5.19 -3.64 -16.78
C GLY A 179 5.56 -2.56 -17.78
N TRP A 180 5.04 -1.37 -17.58
CA TRP A 180 5.20 -0.25 -18.52
C TRP A 180 6.54 0.49 -18.40
N ARG A 181 7.29 0.27 -17.31
CA ARG A 181 8.56 0.96 -17.06
C ARG A 181 9.66 -0.06 -16.79
N LYS A 182 10.82 0.11 -17.43
CA LYS A 182 11.97 -0.77 -17.21
C LYS A 182 12.45 -0.69 -15.74
N PRO A 183 12.54 -1.82 -15.01
CA PRO A 183 13.00 -1.84 -13.63
C PRO A 183 14.52 -1.62 -13.56
N ARG A 184 15.04 -1.21 -12.40
CA ARG A 184 16.48 -0.99 -12.19
C ARG A 184 17.24 -2.30 -12.02
N ASN A 185 17.60 -2.96 -13.12
CA ASN A 185 18.49 -4.14 -13.18
C ASN A 185 18.19 -5.27 -12.17
N LEU A 186 16.92 -5.44 -11.78
CA LEU A 186 16.50 -6.50 -10.86
C LEU A 186 16.18 -7.80 -11.60
N ALA A 187 15.53 -7.67 -12.76
CA ALA A 187 14.95 -8.78 -13.50
C ALA A 187 15.92 -9.33 -14.56
N ASP A 188 15.95 -10.66 -14.65
CA ASP A 188 16.69 -11.43 -15.63
C ASP A 188 15.94 -11.47 -16.98
N LYS A 189 14.60 -11.39 -16.95
CA LYS A 189 13.74 -11.20 -18.12
C LYS A 189 12.80 -10.00 -17.91
N VAL A 190 12.68 -9.15 -18.93
CA VAL A 190 11.84 -7.93 -18.88
C VAL A 190 10.92 -7.89 -20.10
N ILE A 191 9.61 -7.78 -19.87
CA ILE A 191 8.60 -7.51 -20.88
C ILE A 191 8.01 -6.13 -20.61
N LEU A 192 8.17 -5.23 -21.58
CA LEU A 192 7.60 -3.89 -21.48
C LEU A 192 6.21 -3.84 -22.10
N LEU A 193 5.23 -3.43 -21.29
CA LEU A 193 3.86 -3.24 -21.72
C LEU A 193 3.68 -1.84 -22.32
N SER A 194 2.91 -1.77 -23.40
CA SER A 194 2.37 -0.52 -23.93
C SER A 194 0.85 -0.55 -23.83
N PRO A 195 0.15 0.61 -23.80
CA PRO A 195 -1.31 0.62 -23.82
C PRO A 195 -1.92 -0.22 -24.96
N SER A 196 -1.26 -0.25 -26.12
CA SER A 196 -1.69 -1.01 -27.31
C SER A 196 -1.44 -2.52 -27.24
N THR A 197 -0.49 -2.97 -26.42
CA THR A 197 -0.11 -4.40 -26.34
C THR A 197 -0.55 -5.05 -25.04
N TRP A 198 -1.04 -4.27 -24.07
CA TRP A 198 -1.32 -4.69 -22.71
C TRP A 198 -2.12 -5.99 -22.62
N ILE A 199 -3.34 -6.01 -23.16
CA ILE A 199 -4.25 -7.17 -23.06
C ILE A 199 -3.64 -8.40 -23.75
N LYS A 200 -3.09 -8.22 -24.95
CA LYS A 200 -2.49 -9.32 -25.71
C LYS A 200 -1.30 -9.92 -24.98
N THR A 201 -0.37 -9.07 -24.51
CA THR A 201 0.83 -9.52 -23.82
C THR A 201 0.49 -10.19 -22.48
N LEU A 202 -0.52 -9.69 -21.76
CA LEU A 202 -1.00 -10.37 -20.54
C LEU A 202 -1.55 -11.77 -20.84
N ALA A 203 -2.34 -11.92 -21.91
CA ALA A 203 -2.90 -13.22 -22.30
C ALA A 203 -1.84 -14.24 -22.76
N GLU A 204 -0.65 -13.78 -23.16
CA GLU A 204 0.47 -14.62 -23.60
C GLU A 204 1.51 -14.86 -22.49
N LEU A 205 1.29 -14.34 -21.27
CA LEU A 205 2.25 -14.41 -20.16
C LEU A 205 2.66 -15.82 -19.77
N GLU A 206 1.71 -16.76 -19.76
CA GLU A 206 2.00 -18.15 -19.40
C GLU A 206 3.05 -18.76 -20.33
N ASN A 207 2.94 -18.48 -21.63
CA ASN A 207 3.89 -18.96 -22.63
C ASN A 207 5.24 -18.25 -22.49
N GLU A 208 5.21 -16.91 -22.36
CA GLU A 208 6.39 -16.08 -22.23
C GLU A 208 7.20 -16.38 -20.96
N PHE A 209 6.54 -16.72 -19.85
CA PHE A 209 7.20 -17.00 -18.58
C PHE A 209 7.15 -18.47 -18.18
N SER A 210 6.88 -19.37 -19.12
CA SER A 210 6.85 -20.83 -18.89
C SER A 210 8.12 -21.36 -18.19
N GLU A 211 9.30 -20.75 -18.40
CA GLU A 211 10.54 -21.13 -17.69
C GLU A 211 10.61 -20.65 -16.22
N PHE A 212 9.78 -19.67 -15.85
CA PHE A 212 9.66 -19.13 -14.49
C PHE A 212 8.47 -19.75 -13.76
N LEU A 213 7.39 -20.06 -14.47
CA LEU A 213 6.17 -20.61 -13.90
C LEU A 213 6.37 -22.09 -13.55
N GLY A 214 6.06 -22.46 -12.31
CA GLY A 214 6.25 -23.82 -11.80
C GLY A 214 6.29 -23.89 -10.28
N GLU A 215 6.65 -25.06 -9.75
CA GLU A 215 6.73 -25.28 -8.31
C GLU A 215 7.82 -24.42 -7.65
N GLY A 216 7.40 -23.56 -6.71
CA GLY A 216 8.27 -22.60 -6.05
C GLY A 216 8.40 -21.25 -6.76
N CYS A 217 7.51 -20.97 -7.73
CA CYS A 217 7.32 -19.65 -8.31
C CYS A 217 6.48 -18.77 -7.37
N VAL A 218 6.89 -17.51 -7.22
CA VAL A 218 6.11 -16.48 -6.52
C VAL A 218 5.74 -15.37 -7.50
N VAL A 219 4.46 -15.05 -7.60
CA VAL A 219 3.97 -13.91 -8.39
C VAL A 219 3.67 -12.76 -7.45
N ILE A 220 4.23 -11.58 -7.75
CA ILE A 220 4.00 -10.35 -7.00
C ILE A 220 3.35 -9.34 -7.95
N SER A 221 2.11 -8.97 -7.62
CA SER A 221 1.33 -7.97 -8.35
C SER A 221 0.74 -6.96 -7.36
N ASP A 222 0.40 -5.79 -7.87
CA ASP A 222 -0.27 -4.72 -7.12
C ASP A 222 -1.67 -4.47 -7.69
N LEU A 223 -2.58 -4.07 -6.82
CA LEU A 223 -3.92 -3.64 -7.15
C LEU A 223 -4.08 -2.18 -6.75
N HIS A 224 -4.25 -1.30 -7.74
CA HIS A 224 -4.56 0.10 -7.54
C HIS A 224 -5.93 0.43 -8.16
N PRO A 225 -6.69 1.42 -7.66
CA PRO A 225 -7.83 2.02 -8.35
C PRO A 225 -7.65 2.40 -9.83
N HIS A 226 -6.42 2.48 -10.33
CA HIS A 226 -6.10 2.74 -11.75
C HIS A 226 -5.84 1.46 -12.55
N VAL A 227 -5.80 0.31 -11.88
CA VAL A 227 -5.77 -1.01 -12.51
C VAL A 227 -7.17 -1.31 -13.00
N HIS A 228 -7.33 -1.40 -14.31
CA HIS A 228 -8.61 -1.75 -14.90
C HIS A 228 -8.95 -3.20 -14.52
N PRO A 229 -10.19 -3.53 -14.12
CA PRO A 229 -10.55 -4.87 -13.64
C PRO A 229 -10.12 -6.03 -14.56
N ALA A 230 -10.23 -5.84 -15.87
CA ALA A 230 -9.76 -6.78 -16.88
C ALA A 230 -8.25 -7.12 -16.79
N GLN A 231 -7.42 -6.23 -16.23
CA GLN A 231 -5.98 -6.44 -16.04
C GLN A 231 -5.70 -7.46 -14.93
N ILE A 232 -6.59 -7.53 -13.93
CA ILE A 232 -6.44 -8.41 -12.77
C ILE A 232 -6.85 -9.84 -13.14
N LYS A 233 -7.96 -10.00 -13.86
CA LYS A 233 -8.47 -11.29 -14.35
C LYS A 233 -7.51 -12.08 -15.23
N THR A 234 -6.54 -11.42 -15.85
CA THR A 234 -5.58 -12.08 -16.74
C THR A 234 -4.27 -12.44 -16.03
N ALA A 235 -4.06 -11.93 -14.81
CA ALA A 235 -2.84 -12.12 -14.03
C ALA A 235 -3.01 -13.10 -12.84
N LEU A 236 -4.26 -13.41 -12.49
CA LEU A 236 -4.68 -14.37 -11.47
C LEU A 236 -5.33 -15.58 -12.15
#